data_AF-A0A2A4LNI3-F1
#
_entry.id   AF-A0A2A4LNI3-F1
#
_cell.length_a   1.000
_cell.length_b   1.000
_cell.length_c   1.000
_cell.angle_alpha   90.00
_cell.angle_beta   90.00
_cell.angle_gamma   90.00
#
_symmetry.space_group_name_H-M   'P 1'
#
loop_
_entity.id
_entity.type
_entity.pdbx_description
1 polymer ?
#
loop_
_entity_poly.entity_id
_entity_poly.type
_entity_poly.pdbx_seq_one_letter_code
_entity_poly.pdbx_strand_id
1 'polypeptide(L)' 'MTGMVNIIKIERGMEWTAEANWWIDSACAGKGLATQALQLLLDHAMADMPIGLGLHQIRAMICLDN' A
#
# COMPACT_ATOMS: atom_id res chain seq x y z
N MET A 1 -6.19 -15.87 -8.74
CA MET A 1 -5.94 -14.51 -8.21
C MET A 1 -4.47 -14.48 -7.79
N THR A 2 -3.70 -13.47 -8.22
CA THR A 2 -2.23 -13.46 -8.06
C THR A 2 -1.76 -12.83 -6.74
N GLY A 3 -2.65 -12.08 -6.08
CA GLY A 3 -2.37 -11.37 -4.82
C GLY A 3 -3.33 -10.22 -4.61
N MET A 4 -3.07 -9.42 -3.57
CA MET A 4 -3.82 -8.20 -3.24
C MET A 4 -2.87 -7.17 -2.63
N VAL A 5 -3.15 -5.89 -2.89
CA VAL A 5 -2.61 -4.75 -2.15
C VAL A 5 -3.78 -3.88 -1.70
N ASN A 6 -3.74 -3.30 -0.51
CA ASN A 6 -4.77 -2.39 -0.03
C ASN A 6 -4.25 -1.36 0.97
N ILE A 7 -4.99 -0.27 1.10
CA ILE A 7 -4.84 0.72 2.16
C ILE A 7 -5.99 0.56 3.16
N ILE A 8 -5.65 0.59 4.44
CA ILE A 8 -6.59 0.51 5.58
C ILE A 8 -6.28 1.62 6.59
N LYS A 9 -7.18 1.79 7.56
CA LYS A 9 -7.04 2.76 8.66
C LYS A 9 -6.64 4.16 8.17
N ILE A 10 -7.38 4.67 7.18
CA ILE A 10 -7.18 6.02 6.69
C ILE A 10 -7.61 6.99 7.79
N GLU A 11 -6.66 7.79 8.27
CA GLU A 11 -6.87 8.83 9.27
C GLU A 11 -6.76 10.19 8.60
N ARG A 12 -7.76 11.06 8.83
CA ARG A 12 -7.80 12.43 8.32
C ARG A 12 -8.12 13.37 9.46
N GLY A 13 -7.22 14.30 9.73
CA GLY A 13 -7.37 15.27 10.81
C GLY A 13 -6.07 16.03 11.01
N MET A 14 -5.47 15.87 12.20
CA MET A 14 -4.16 16.47 12.50
C MET A 14 -3.04 15.82 11.68
N GLU A 15 -3.17 14.52 11.38
CA GLU A 15 -2.32 13.79 10.44
C GLU A 15 -3.17 13.19 9.32
N TRP A 16 -2.54 12.97 8.16
CA TRP A 16 -3.15 12.39 6.98
C TRP A 16 -2.40 11.12 6.64
N THR A 17 -2.76 10.03 7.31
CA THR A 17 -1.97 8.79 7.30
C THR A 17 -2.83 7.57 7.03
N ALA A 18 -2.19 6.46 6.68
CA ALA A 18 -2.85 5.17 6.55
C ALA A 18 -1.86 4.00 6.72
N GLU A 19 -2.39 2.78 6.71
CA GLU A 19 -1.61 1.55 6.69
C GLU A 19 -1.78 0.82 5.35
N ALA A 20 -0.67 0.33 4.77
CA ALA A 20 -0.68 -0.53 3.59
C ALA A 20 -0.46 -1.99 3.98
N ASN A 21 -1.23 -2.90 3.35
CA ASN A 21 -1.07 -4.34 3.49
C ASN A 21 -1.08 -5.00 2.11
N TRP A 22 -0.42 -6.16 2.00
CA TRP A 22 -0.40 -6.93 0.77
C TRP A 22 -0.11 -8.41 1.02
N TRP A 23 -0.48 -9.22 0.03
CA TRP A 23 -0.01 -10.59 -0.11
C TRP A 23 0.09 -10.94 -1.60
N ILE A 24 1.01 -11.83 -1.94
CA ILE A 24 1.17 -12.39 -3.29
C ILE A 24 1.13 -13.90 -3.18
N ASP A 25 0.49 -14.57 -4.15
CA ASP A 25 0.54 -16.02 -4.26
C ASP A 25 2.00 -16.49 -4.36
N SER A 26 2.39 -17.47 -3.56
CA SER A 26 3.78 -17.98 -3.52
C SER A 26 4.25 -18.51 -4.87
N ALA A 27 3.36 -19.03 -5.72
CA ALA A 27 3.67 -19.43 -7.10
C ALA A 27 4.09 -18.25 -8.00
N CYS A 28 3.82 -17.03 -7.56
CA CYS A 28 4.13 -15.78 -8.25
C CYS A 28 5.19 -14.92 -7.53
N ALA A 29 5.76 -15.42 -6.42
CA ALA A 29 6.85 -14.76 -5.71
C ALA A 29 8.12 -14.64 -6.57
N GLY A 30 9.01 -13.71 -6.20
CA GLY A 30 10.28 -13.47 -6.90
C GLY A 30 10.17 -12.75 -8.26
N LYS A 31 8.97 -12.36 -8.68
CA LYS A 31 8.70 -11.71 -9.98
C LYS A 31 8.54 -10.17 -9.88
N GLY A 32 8.73 -9.58 -8.71
CA GLY A 32 8.57 -8.14 -8.48
C GLY A 32 7.13 -7.64 -8.47
N LEU A 33 6.13 -8.53 -8.49
CA LEU A 33 4.70 -8.17 -8.55
C LEU A 33 4.24 -7.34 -7.36
N ALA A 34 4.66 -7.70 -6.14
CA ALA A 34 4.34 -6.92 -4.94
C ALA A 34 4.84 -5.48 -5.05
N THR A 35 6.09 -5.31 -5.50
CA THR A 35 6.72 -3.99 -5.66
C THR A 35 5.98 -3.13 -6.68
N GLN A 36 5.65 -3.69 -7.85
CA GLN A 36 4.91 -2.95 -8.89
C GLN A 36 3.51 -2.55 -8.41
N ALA A 37 2.78 -3.47 -7.78
CA ALA A 37 1.46 -3.20 -7.27
C ALA A 37 1.48 -2.16 -6.13
N LEU A 38 2.45 -2.25 -5.22
CA LEU A 38 2.61 -1.30 -4.12
C LEU A 38 3.03 0.08 -4.63
N GLN A 39 3.88 0.17 -5.65
CA GLN A 39 4.23 1.46 -6.26
C GLN A 39 2.98 2.18 -6.80
N LEU A 40 2.13 1.49 -7.56
CA LEU A 40 0.89 2.07 -8.08
C LEU A 40 -0.07 2.49 -6.96
N LEU A 41 -0.16 1.69 -5.89
CA LEU A 41 -0.96 2.02 -4.71
C LEU A 41 -0.44 3.30 -4.03
N LEU A 42 0.88 3.39 -3.82
CA LEU A 42 1.53 4.53 -3.16
C LEU A 42 1.42 5.79 -4.01
N ASP A 43 1.63 5.70 -5.33
CA ASP A 43 1.48 6.82 -6.25
C ASP A 43 0.07 7.42 -6.18
N HIS A 44 -0.96 6.56 -6.18
CA HIS A 44 -2.34 7.01 -6.02
C HIS A 44 -2.63 7.56 -4.63
N ALA A 45 -2.14 6.91 -3.58
CA ALA A 45 -2.43 7.28 -2.21
C ALA A 45 -1.79 8.61 -1.80
N MET A 46 -0.59 8.89 -2.29
CA MET A 46 0.15 10.11 -1.98
C MET A 46 -0.15 11.26 -2.95
N ALA A 47 -0.74 10.99 -4.11
CA ALA A 47 -1.19 12.05 -5.01
C ALA A 47 -2.27 12.93 -4.38
N ASP A 48 -2.26 14.22 -4.72
CA ASP A 48 -3.21 15.21 -4.21
C ASP A 48 -4.66 14.89 -4.59
N MET A 49 -5.58 15.31 -3.74
CA MET A 49 -7.00 15.27 -4.06
C MET A 49 -7.34 16.26 -5.19
N PRO A 50 -8.31 15.94 -6.08
CA PRO A 50 -9.23 14.80 -6.02
C PRO A 50 -8.73 13.53 -6.73
N ILE A 51 -7.51 13.55 -7.28
CA ILE A 51 -6.98 12.44 -8.10
C ILE A 51 -6.53 11.28 -7.22
N GLY A 52 -5.85 11.59 -6.11
CA GLY A 52 -5.40 10.62 -5.11
C GLY A 52 -6.05 10.83 -3.75
N LEU A 53 -5.38 10.36 -2.69
CA LEU A 53 -5.89 10.45 -1.32
C LEU A 53 -5.29 11.60 -0.50
N GLY A 54 -4.22 12.24 -0.99
CA GLY A 54 -3.50 13.32 -0.30
C GLY A 54 -2.82 12.86 0.99
N LEU A 55 -2.45 11.58 1.10
CA LEU A 55 -1.82 11.05 2.32
C LEU A 55 -0.35 11.48 2.38
N HIS A 56 0.09 11.91 3.56
CA HIS A 56 1.47 12.33 3.79
C HIS A 56 2.36 11.21 4.33
N GLN A 57 1.77 10.19 4.95
CA GLN A 57 2.50 9.05 5.50
C GLN A 57 1.71 7.76 5.32
N ILE A 58 2.38 6.70 4.88
CA ILE A 58 1.82 5.36 4.78
C ILE A 58 2.73 4.41 5.54
N ARG A 59 2.17 3.63 6.45
CA ARG A 59 2.89 2.67 7.31
C ARG A 59 2.61 1.25 6.83
N ALA A 60 3.59 0.37 6.92
CA ALA A 60 3.41 -1.06 6.68
C ALA A 60 3.99 -1.81 7.86
N MET A 61 3.21 -2.74 8.41
CA MET A 61 3.66 -3.61 9.50
C MET A 61 4.02 -4.96 8.91
N ILE A 62 5.29 -5.34 9.04
CA ILE A 62 5.84 -6.58 8.49
C ILE A 62 6.37 -7.42 9.65
N CYS A 63 6.00 -8.71 9.69
CA CYS A 63 6.57 -9.65 10.64
C CYS A 63 8.05 -9.87 10.33
N LEU A 64 8.90 -10.01 11.36
CA LEU A 64 10.36 -10.13 11.20
C LEU A 64 10.76 -11.38 10.39
N ASP A 65 9.94 -12.41 10.42
CA ASP A 65 10.12 -13.70 9.77
C ASP A 65 9.45 -13.81 8.39
N ASN A 66 8.90 -12.69 7.88
CA ASN A 66 8.25 -12.61 6.57
C ASN A 66 9.24 -12.42 5.42
#